data_AF-A0A2T6FXE0-F1
#
_entry.id   AF-A0A2T6FXE0-F1
#
_cell.length_a   1.000
_cell.length_b   1.000
_cell.length_c   1.000
_cell.angle_alpha   90.00
_cell.angle_beta   90.00
_cell.angle_gamma   90.00
#
_symmetry.space_group_name_H-M   'P 1'
#
loop_
_entity.id
_entity.type
_entity.pdbx_description
1 polymer ?
#
loop_
_entity_poly.entity_id
_entity_poly.type
_entity_poly.pdbx_seq_one_letter_code
_entity_poly.pdbx_strand_id
1 'polypeptide(L)'
;MDGNLPAIYELCAAYKVPILLHIDPPFGEPIIKLEEALRCFSDTVFIFGHANVFNPPKNIENLLSRYNNLYVDFFAGFTVYDPSNDFPLVNYIPLIKKYSERILLSTDSATAQNLDYAKAINAMYEVIELCEDNAIAERIGRLNFLELIEVQPATKSQIALLQSHGIKYDPITTNKRIANELILGNHLV
;
A
#
# COMPACT_ATOMS: atom_id res chain seq x y z
N MET A 1 -22.16 6.66 11.37
CA MET A 1 -21.12 7.40 12.10
C MET A 1 -19.88 6.53 12.06
N ASP A 2 -18.79 7.02 11.50
CA ASP A 2 -17.57 6.25 11.17
C ASP A 2 -16.74 5.86 12.42
N GLY A 3 -17.38 5.78 13.58
CA GLY A 3 -16.79 5.35 14.85
C GLY A 3 -15.48 6.08 15.17
N ASN A 4 -14.46 5.29 15.52
CA ASN A 4 -13.12 5.79 15.85
C ASN A 4 -12.21 5.91 14.61
N LEU A 5 -12.70 5.67 13.40
CA LEU A 5 -11.88 5.72 12.18
C LEU A 5 -11.17 7.07 12.00
N PRO A 6 -11.83 8.24 12.18
CA PRO A 6 -11.15 9.54 12.12
C PRO A 6 -9.89 9.63 13.01
N ALA A 7 -9.98 9.19 14.27
CA ALA A 7 -8.86 9.23 15.20
C ALA A 7 -7.73 8.25 14.80
N ILE A 8 -8.10 7.10 14.20
CA ILE A 8 -7.11 6.16 13.63
C ILE A 8 -6.40 6.82 12.45
N TYR A 9 -7.12 7.54 11.59
CA TYR A 9 -6.56 8.20 10.41
C TYR A 9 -5.55 9.29 10.81
N GLU A 10 -5.89 10.10 11.80
CA GLU A 10 -4.99 11.11 12.38
C GLU A 10 -3.74 10.48 13.00
N LEU A 11 -3.91 9.39 13.75
CA LEU A 11 -2.79 8.66 14.34
C LEU A 11 -1.87 8.08 13.26
N CYS A 12 -2.45 7.50 12.21
CA CYS A 12 -1.74 6.99 11.05
C CYS A 12 -0.99 8.10 10.32
N ALA A 13 -1.58 9.29 10.13
CA ALA A 13 -0.88 10.45 9.57
C ALA A 13 0.33 10.86 10.43
N ALA A 14 0.15 10.96 11.76
CA ALA A 14 1.20 11.36 12.68
C ALA A 14 2.42 10.42 12.64
N TYR A 15 2.21 9.12 12.44
CA TYR A 15 3.27 8.11 12.33
C TYR A 15 3.55 7.68 10.89
N LYS A 16 2.97 8.36 9.89
CA LYS A 16 3.09 8.04 8.47
C LYS A 16 2.86 6.54 8.16
N VAL A 17 1.95 5.91 8.91
CA VAL A 17 1.58 4.51 8.72
C VAL A 17 0.43 4.46 7.71
N PRO A 18 0.57 3.73 6.58
CA PRO A 18 -0.51 3.63 5.61
C PRO A 18 -1.66 2.79 6.16
N ILE A 19 -2.87 3.09 5.69
CA ILE A 19 -4.08 2.33 6.02
C ILE A 19 -4.50 1.53 4.82
N LEU A 20 -4.41 0.20 4.91
CA LEU A 20 -4.96 -0.69 3.90
C LEU A 20 -6.45 -0.93 4.15
N LEU A 21 -7.27 -0.61 3.15
CA LEU A 21 -8.71 -0.78 3.18
C LEU A 21 -9.10 -1.85 2.16
N HIS A 22 -9.68 -2.94 2.65
CA HIS A 22 -10.39 -3.91 1.84
C HIS A 22 -11.79 -3.35 1.54
N ILE A 23 -12.11 -3.08 0.28
CA ILE A 23 -13.39 -2.48 -0.12
C ILE A 23 -14.08 -3.38 -1.15
N ASP A 24 -15.12 -4.07 -0.70
CA ASP A 24 -15.97 -4.94 -1.51
C ASP A 24 -17.45 -4.63 -1.19
N PRO A 25 -18.28 -4.19 -2.16
CA PRO A 25 -17.95 -3.98 -3.57
C PRO A 25 -17.08 -2.74 -3.83
N PRO A 26 -16.29 -2.72 -4.92
CA PRO A 26 -15.44 -1.59 -5.31
C PRO A 26 -16.24 -0.45 -5.99
N PHE A 27 -17.49 -0.23 -5.57
CA PHE A 27 -18.39 0.78 -6.11
C PHE A 27 -19.46 1.17 -5.08
N GLY A 28 -20.20 2.26 -5.35
CA GLY A 28 -21.32 2.70 -4.50
C GLY A 28 -20.86 3.33 -3.18
N GLU A 29 -21.63 3.10 -2.11
CA GLU A 29 -21.41 3.73 -0.80
C GLU A 29 -19.99 3.51 -0.23
N PRO A 30 -19.37 2.31 -0.30
CA PRO A 30 -18.00 2.13 0.18
C PRO A 30 -16.96 3.04 -0.52
N ILE A 31 -17.10 3.26 -1.83
CA ILE A 31 -16.21 4.19 -2.56
C ILE A 31 -16.51 5.64 -2.21
N ILE A 32 -17.78 6.02 -2.02
CA ILE A 32 -18.15 7.36 -1.54
C ILE A 32 -17.48 7.64 -0.19
N LYS A 33 -17.44 6.64 0.71
CA LYS A 33 -16.78 6.73 2.02
C LYS A 33 -15.26 6.78 1.91
N LEU A 34 -14.66 6.01 1.00
CA LEU A 34 -13.23 6.14 0.69
C LEU A 34 -12.91 7.57 0.22
N GLU A 35 -13.68 8.12 -0.70
CA GLU A 35 -13.47 9.49 -1.20
C GLU A 35 -13.66 10.55 -0.11
N GLU A 36 -14.61 10.36 0.80
CA GLU A 36 -14.76 11.21 1.99
C GLU A 36 -13.51 11.18 2.87
N ALA A 37 -12.98 9.99 3.17
CA ALA A 37 -11.77 9.83 3.94
C ALA A 37 -10.55 10.45 3.24
N LEU A 38 -10.38 10.21 1.94
CA LEU A 38 -9.28 10.77 1.14
C LEU A 38 -9.27 12.29 1.13
N ARG A 39 -10.45 12.93 1.07
CA ARG A 39 -10.59 14.39 1.12
C ARG A 39 -10.33 14.96 2.51
N CYS A 40 -10.91 14.34 3.53
CA CYS A 40 -10.88 14.89 4.90
C CYS A 40 -9.53 14.64 5.60
N PHE A 41 -8.79 13.61 5.18
CA PHE A 41 -7.52 13.20 5.81
C PHE A 41 -6.40 13.15 4.76
N SER A 42 -6.10 14.30 4.15
CA SER A 42 -5.11 14.42 3.06
C SER A 42 -3.68 14.02 3.45
N ASP A 43 -3.36 14.09 4.75
CA ASP A 43 -2.04 13.71 5.30
C ASP A 43 -1.95 12.21 5.64
N THR A 44 -3.08 11.50 5.61
CA THR A 44 -3.14 10.05 5.82
C THR A 44 -2.97 9.34 4.49
N VAL A 45 -2.01 8.42 4.41
CA VAL A 45 -1.85 7.54 3.25
C VAL A 45 -2.84 6.38 3.35
N PHE A 46 -3.61 6.17 2.29
CA PHE A 46 -4.51 5.03 2.13
C PHE A 46 -4.02 4.10 1.04
N ILE A 47 -4.21 2.81 1.22
CA ILE A 47 -3.99 1.76 0.23
C ILE A 47 -5.35 1.13 -0.03
N PHE A 48 -5.86 1.24 -1.26
CA PHE A 48 -7.02 0.46 -1.69
C PHE A 48 -6.55 -0.96 -1.99
N GLY A 49 -6.85 -1.88 -1.05
CA GLY A 49 -6.56 -3.31 -1.16
C GLY A 49 -7.13 -3.90 -2.43
N HIS A 50 -6.32 -4.71 -3.14
CA HIS A 50 -6.69 -5.47 -4.36
C HIS A 50 -7.64 -4.72 -5.30
N ALA A 51 -7.38 -3.43 -5.54
CA ALA A 51 -8.34 -2.49 -6.12
C ALA A 51 -8.81 -2.84 -7.54
N ASN A 52 -8.13 -3.77 -8.22
CA ASN A 52 -8.41 -4.30 -9.55
C ASN A 52 -9.43 -5.46 -9.56
N VAL A 53 -9.76 -6.03 -8.41
CA VAL A 53 -10.72 -7.14 -8.30
C VAL A 53 -12.11 -6.65 -8.70
N PHE A 54 -12.65 -7.20 -9.79
CA PHE A 54 -13.94 -6.82 -10.40
C PHE A 54 -14.12 -5.31 -10.66
N ASN A 55 -13.04 -4.55 -10.82
CA ASN A 55 -13.10 -3.09 -10.88
C ASN A 55 -12.30 -2.54 -12.06
N PRO A 56 -12.93 -1.93 -13.08
CA PRO A 56 -12.23 -1.51 -14.28
C PRO A 56 -11.14 -0.46 -14.00
N PRO A 57 -10.06 -0.42 -14.81
CA PRO A 57 -8.95 0.52 -14.63
C PRO A 57 -9.43 1.98 -14.62
N LYS A 58 -10.52 2.30 -15.32
CA LYS A 58 -11.03 3.68 -15.35
C LYS A 58 -11.50 4.18 -13.99
N ASN A 59 -12.08 3.32 -13.16
CA ASN A 59 -12.52 3.69 -11.82
C ASN A 59 -11.33 4.01 -10.92
N ILE A 60 -10.29 3.17 -10.99
CA ILE A 60 -9.04 3.35 -10.27
C ILE A 60 -8.33 4.64 -10.71
N GLU A 61 -8.24 4.89 -12.03
CA GLU A 61 -7.65 6.13 -12.56
C GLU A 61 -8.40 7.38 -12.07
N ASN A 62 -9.73 7.33 -12.04
CA ASN A 62 -10.53 8.45 -11.54
C ASN A 62 -10.20 8.77 -10.08
N LEU A 63 -9.93 7.77 -9.23
CA LEU A 63 -9.50 8.00 -7.85
C LEU A 63 -8.06 8.53 -7.78
N LEU A 64 -7.11 7.87 -8.46
CA LEU A 64 -5.70 8.24 -8.45
C LEU A 64 -5.45 9.66 -8.99
N SER A 65 -6.23 10.10 -9.99
CA SER A 65 -6.11 11.45 -10.55
C SER A 65 -6.58 12.57 -9.60
N ARG A 66 -7.41 12.25 -8.60
CA ARG A 66 -8.01 13.22 -7.67
C ARG A 66 -7.33 13.25 -6.31
N TYR A 67 -6.81 12.10 -5.86
CA TYR A 67 -6.33 11.93 -4.48
C TYR A 67 -4.88 11.46 -4.47
N ASN A 68 -3.96 12.35 -4.11
CA ASN A 68 -2.51 12.07 -4.08
C ASN A 68 -2.09 11.14 -2.93
N ASN A 69 -2.91 11.06 -1.88
CA ASN A 69 -2.71 10.22 -0.71
C ASN A 69 -3.29 8.80 -0.88
N LEU A 70 -3.72 8.42 -2.08
CA LEU A 70 -4.19 7.08 -2.41
C LEU A 70 -3.12 6.28 -3.15
N TYR A 71 -2.81 5.11 -2.61
CA TYR A 71 -2.09 4.01 -3.23
C TYR A 71 -3.06 2.90 -3.63
N VAL A 72 -2.66 2.11 -4.61
CA VAL A 72 -3.39 0.95 -5.08
C VAL A 72 -2.55 -0.29 -4.81
N ASP A 73 -3.16 -1.22 -4.09
CA ASP A 73 -2.70 -2.59 -4.03
C ASP A 73 -3.27 -3.35 -5.23
N PHE A 74 -2.40 -3.81 -6.13
CA PHE A 74 -2.77 -4.48 -7.37
C PHE A 74 -2.56 -5.99 -7.23
N PHE A 75 -3.67 -6.73 -7.15
CA PHE A 75 -3.67 -8.18 -7.07
C PHE A 75 -3.52 -8.79 -8.46
N ALA A 76 -2.27 -8.96 -8.90
CA ALA A 76 -1.94 -9.41 -10.25
C ALA A 76 -2.55 -10.78 -10.59
N GLY A 77 -2.53 -11.72 -9.64
CA GLY A 77 -3.01 -13.08 -9.84
C GLY A 77 -4.49 -13.16 -10.23
N PHE A 78 -5.34 -12.33 -9.62
CA PHE A 78 -6.75 -12.22 -10.00
C PHE A 78 -6.89 -11.78 -11.46
N THR A 79 -6.20 -10.71 -11.84
CA THR A 79 -6.36 -10.16 -13.19
C THR A 79 -5.85 -11.07 -14.30
N VAL A 80 -4.80 -11.86 -14.03
CA VAL A 80 -4.21 -12.79 -15.01
C VAL A 80 -4.98 -14.10 -15.10
N TYR A 81 -5.36 -14.69 -13.96
CA TYR A 81 -5.78 -16.09 -13.91
C TYR A 81 -7.23 -16.32 -13.50
N ASP A 82 -7.95 -15.32 -12.97
CA ASP A 82 -9.34 -15.50 -12.60
C ASP A 82 -10.23 -15.50 -13.86
N PRO A 83 -10.97 -16.59 -14.14
CA PRO A 83 -11.80 -16.69 -15.34
C PRO A 83 -13.04 -15.78 -15.30
N SER A 84 -13.41 -15.26 -14.13
CA SER A 84 -14.54 -14.35 -13.96
C SER A 84 -14.16 -12.87 -14.13
N ASN A 85 -12.87 -12.58 -14.35
CA ASN A 85 -12.40 -11.23 -14.55
C ASN A 85 -12.69 -10.72 -15.97
N ASP A 86 -13.55 -9.71 -16.08
CA ASP A 86 -13.89 -9.04 -17.35
C ASP A 86 -12.80 -8.06 -17.85
N PHE A 87 -11.78 -7.78 -17.04
CA PHE A 87 -10.78 -6.74 -17.31
C PHE A 87 -9.38 -7.35 -17.48
N PRO A 88 -8.94 -7.68 -18.70
CA PRO A 88 -7.64 -8.34 -18.90
C PRO A 88 -6.46 -7.45 -18.47
N LEU A 89 -5.35 -8.08 -18.08
CA LEU A 89 -4.15 -7.39 -17.56
C LEU A 89 -3.67 -6.24 -18.44
N VAL A 90 -3.66 -6.43 -19.76
CA VAL A 90 -3.22 -5.40 -20.74
C VAL A 90 -3.95 -4.06 -20.57
N ASN A 91 -5.19 -4.07 -20.07
CA ASN A 91 -5.98 -2.85 -19.86
C ASN A 91 -5.49 -2.03 -18.66
N TYR A 92 -4.78 -2.64 -17.70
CA TYR A 92 -4.23 -1.96 -16.53
C TYR A 92 -2.82 -1.42 -16.75
N ILE A 93 -2.07 -1.93 -17.73
CA ILE A 93 -0.68 -1.51 -17.96
C ILE A 93 -0.54 0.02 -18.17
N PRO A 94 -1.38 0.71 -18.95
CA PRO A 94 -1.29 2.17 -19.07
C PRO A 94 -1.50 2.90 -17.75
N LEU A 95 -2.42 2.41 -16.90
CA LEU A 95 -2.68 2.97 -15.57
C LEU A 95 -1.48 2.76 -14.65
N ILE A 96 -0.94 1.53 -14.64
CA ILE A 96 0.21 1.16 -13.80
C ILE A 96 1.42 2.02 -14.16
N LYS A 97 1.69 2.20 -15.45
CA LYS A 97 2.79 3.05 -15.91
C LYS A 97 2.58 4.52 -15.54
N LYS A 98 1.36 5.03 -15.70
CA LYS A 98 1.03 6.44 -15.42
C LYS A 98 1.11 6.80 -13.94
N TYR A 99 0.78 5.86 -13.05
CA TYR A 99 0.73 6.08 -11.60
C TYR A 99 1.71 5.20 -10.83
N SER A 100 2.83 4.83 -11.44
CA SER A 100 3.79 3.85 -10.91
C SER A 100 4.22 4.13 -9.46
N GLU A 101 4.36 5.40 -9.07
CA GLU A 101 4.72 5.83 -7.71
C GLU A 101 3.67 5.48 -6.63
N ARG A 102 2.49 5.01 -7.03
CA ARG A 102 1.36 4.71 -6.14
C ARG A 102 0.75 3.33 -6.40
N ILE A 103 1.45 2.47 -7.13
CA ILE A 103 1.05 1.06 -7.35
C ILE A 103 1.93 0.14 -6.51
N LEU A 104 1.29 -0.77 -5.79
CA LEU A 104 1.93 -1.84 -5.03
C LEU A 104 1.52 -3.17 -5.67
N LEU A 105 2.47 -4.04 -6.01
CA LEU A 105 2.14 -5.40 -6.46
C LEU A 105 1.94 -6.33 -5.26
N SER A 106 0.87 -7.12 -5.29
CA SER A 106 0.53 -8.04 -4.22
C SER A 106 -0.03 -9.35 -4.74
N THR A 107 0.04 -10.35 -3.87
CA THR A 107 -0.54 -11.67 -4.07
C THR A 107 -1.92 -11.81 -3.46
N ASP A 108 -2.36 -10.88 -2.60
CA ASP A 108 -3.54 -11.01 -1.73
C ASP A 108 -3.66 -12.41 -1.08
N SER A 109 -2.51 -12.97 -0.67
CA SER A 109 -2.36 -14.33 -0.14
C SER A 109 -2.87 -15.46 -1.05
N ALA A 110 -3.08 -15.18 -2.34
CA ALA A 110 -3.65 -16.09 -3.31
C ALA A 110 -5.00 -16.70 -2.89
N THR A 111 -5.87 -15.91 -2.25
CA THR A 111 -7.17 -16.37 -1.74
C THR A 111 -8.22 -16.64 -2.83
N ALA A 112 -7.98 -16.21 -4.07
CA ALA A 112 -8.84 -16.45 -5.22
C ALA A 112 -8.91 -17.94 -5.60
N GLN A 113 -10.07 -18.40 -6.07
CA GLN A 113 -10.27 -19.80 -6.46
C GLN A 113 -9.28 -20.20 -7.57
N ASN A 114 -8.57 -21.32 -7.37
CA ASN A 114 -7.58 -21.88 -8.30
C ASN A 114 -6.26 -21.08 -8.47
N LEU A 115 -6.02 -20.10 -7.60
CA LEU A 115 -4.75 -19.40 -7.51
C LEU A 115 -3.91 -20.00 -6.38
N ASP A 116 -2.72 -20.50 -6.72
CA ASP A 116 -1.71 -20.80 -5.72
C ASP A 116 -0.72 -19.64 -5.62
N TYR A 117 0.10 -19.67 -4.57
CA TYR A 117 1.07 -18.62 -4.31
C TYR A 117 2.08 -18.46 -5.46
N ALA A 118 2.51 -19.54 -6.11
CA ALA A 118 3.47 -19.48 -7.21
C ALA A 118 2.87 -18.79 -8.44
N LYS A 119 1.60 -19.08 -8.78
CA LYS A 119 0.88 -18.34 -9.81
C LYS A 119 0.73 -16.87 -9.46
N ALA A 120 0.38 -16.54 -8.21
CA ALA A 120 0.28 -15.14 -7.79
C ALA A 120 1.62 -14.39 -7.97
N ILE A 121 2.75 -15.03 -7.65
CA ILE A 121 4.09 -14.50 -7.92
C ILE A 121 4.35 -14.35 -9.42
N ASN A 122 4.05 -15.37 -10.23
CA ASN A 122 4.27 -15.32 -11.68
C ASN A 122 3.46 -14.19 -12.34
N ALA A 123 2.21 -13.97 -11.91
CA ALA A 123 1.40 -12.86 -12.40
C ALA A 123 2.04 -11.49 -12.09
N MET A 124 2.71 -11.32 -10.95
CA MET A 124 3.43 -10.08 -10.66
C MET A 124 4.61 -9.88 -11.63
N TYR A 125 5.32 -10.95 -12.00
CA TYR A 125 6.35 -10.88 -13.03
C TYR A 125 5.77 -10.55 -14.42
N GLU A 126 4.61 -11.09 -14.78
CA GLU A 126 3.93 -10.74 -16.03
C GLU A 126 3.57 -9.25 -16.09
N VAL A 127 3.10 -8.67 -14.98
CA VAL A 127 2.86 -7.21 -14.89
C VAL A 127 4.15 -6.42 -15.12
N ILE A 128 5.24 -6.83 -14.48
CA ILE A 128 6.56 -6.19 -14.59
C ILE A 128 7.07 -6.25 -16.02
N GLU A 129 7.02 -7.42 -16.66
CA GLU A 129 7.46 -7.62 -18.05
C GLU A 129 6.67 -6.75 -19.01
N LEU A 130 5.33 -6.71 -18.88
CA LEU A 130 4.46 -5.90 -19.72
C LEU A 130 4.64 -4.39 -19.53
N CYS A 131 5.22 -3.94 -18.42
CA CYS A 131 5.54 -2.51 -18.26
C CYS A 131 6.67 -2.08 -19.20
N GLU A 132 7.56 -3.01 -19.61
CA GLU A 132 8.70 -2.78 -20.50
C GLU A 132 9.61 -1.61 -20.04
N ASP A 133 9.71 -1.40 -18.72
CA ASP A 133 10.45 -0.30 -18.12
C ASP A 133 11.01 -0.72 -16.75
N ASN A 134 12.35 -0.78 -16.65
CA ASN A 134 13.05 -1.21 -15.44
C ASN A 134 12.82 -0.28 -14.24
N ALA A 135 12.66 1.03 -14.48
CA ALA A 135 12.42 1.97 -13.40
C ALA A 135 11.01 1.77 -12.82
N ILE A 136 10.02 1.55 -13.68
CA ILE A 136 8.66 1.21 -13.27
C ILE A 136 8.63 -0.15 -12.56
N ALA A 137 9.33 -1.16 -13.11
CA ALA A 137 9.44 -2.48 -12.51
C ALA A 137 9.99 -2.44 -11.08
N GLU A 138 11.10 -1.72 -10.87
CA GLU A 138 11.69 -1.57 -9.53
C GLU A 138 10.74 -0.81 -8.59
N ARG A 139 10.06 0.22 -9.12
CA ARG A 139 9.13 1.05 -8.37
C ARG A 139 7.97 0.26 -7.80
N ILE A 140 7.21 -0.43 -8.67
CA ILE A 140 5.99 -1.16 -8.30
C ILE A 140 6.28 -2.48 -7.59
N GLY A 141 7.40 -3.13 -7.90
CA GLY A 141 7.80 -4.40 -7.31
C GLY A 141 8.43 -4.27 -5.92
N ARG A 142 9.00 -3.11 -5.59
CA ARG A 142 9.76 -2.96 -4.34
C ARG A 142 9.79 -1.56 -3.75
N LEU A 143 10.15 -0.53 -4.52
CA LEU A 143 10.51 0.78 -3.92
C LEU A 143 9.35 1.43 -3.19
N ASN A 144 8.13 1.36 -3.73
CA ASN A 144 6.96 1.94 -3.07
C ASN A 144 6.72 1.34 -1.67
N PHE A 145 6.85 0.03 -1.53
CA PHE A 145 6.73 -0.62 -0.21
C PHE A 145 7.82 -0.15 0.75
N LEU A 146 9.06 -0.09 0.28
CA LEU A 146 10.19 0.34 1.12
C LEU A 146 10.03 1.80 1.55
N GLU A 147 9.63 2.69 0.66
CA GLU A 147 9.42 4.09 1.00
C GLU A 147 8.31 4.25 2.05
N LEU A 148 7.20 3.52 1.92
CA LEU A 148 6.12 3.50 2.92
C LEU A 148 6.55 2.98 4.29
N ILE A 149 7.53 2.07 4.34
CA ILE A 149 8.08 1.52 5.59
C ILE A 149 9.11 2.49 6.18
N GLU A 150 10.06 2.96 5.38
CA GLU A 150 11.21 3.73 5.84
C GLU A 150 10.86 5.17 6.23
N VAL A 151 9.74 5.71 5.73
CA VAL A 151 9.28 7.06 6.09
C VAL A 151 8.67 7.13 7.50
N GLN A 152 8.32 5.99 8.11
CA GLN A 152 7.66 5.95 9.42
C GLN A 152 8.62 6.43 10.53
N PRO A 153 8.35 7.55 11.23
CA PRO A 153 9.18 7.99 12.33
C PRO A 153 9.16 6.97 13.48
N ALA A 154 10.23 6.97 14.27
CA ALA A 154 10.24 6.21 15.53
C ALA A 154 9.09 6.66 16.44
N THR A 155 8.42 5.68 17.05
CA THR A 155 7.31 5.94 17.97
C THR A 155 7.79 6.59 19.26
N LYS A 156 6.91 7.32 19.95
CA LYS A 156 7.20 7.89 21.28
C LYS A 156 7.71 6.84 22.26
N SER A 157 7.14 5.63 22.23
CA SER A 157 7.55 4.52 23.08
C SER A 157 8.96 4.02 22.76
N GLN A 158 9.31 3.88 21.48
CA GLN A 158 10.66 3.50 21.07
C GLN A 158 11.68 4.56 21.50
N ILE A 159 11.38 5.84 21.26
CA ILE A 159 12.25 6.95 21.68
C ILE A 159 12.45 6.97 23.20
N ALA A 160 11.38 6.82 23.97
CA ALA A 160 11.45 6.76 25.43
C ALA A 160 12.31 5.59 25.92
N LEU A 161 12.20 4.42 25.27
CA LEU A 161 12.99 3.24 25.61
C LEU A 161 14.49 3.42 25.32
N LEU A 162 14.83 4.03 24.17
CA LEU A 162 16.22 4.35 23.83
C LEU A 162 16.81 5.34 24.82
N GLN A 163 16.05 6.37 25.20
CA GLN A 163 16.47 7.39 26.16
C GLN A 163 16.68 6.81 27.56
N SER A 164 15.75 5.97 28.06
CA SER A 164 15.84 5.41 29.41
C SER A 164 17.04 4.48 29.60
N HIS A 165 17.56 3.89 28.53
CA HIS A 165 18.73 3.02 28.53
C HIS A 165 20.01 3.72 28.04
N GLY A 166 19.96 5.04 27.79
CA GLY A 166 21.12 5.81 27.34
C GLY A 166 21.66 5.38 25.97
N ILE A 167 20.84 4.76 25.12
CA ILE A 167 21.23 4.33 23.78
C ILE A 167 21.34 5.56 22.89
N LYS A 168 22.48 5.72 22.20
CA LYS A 168 22.70 6.81 21.25
C LYS A 168 21.90 6.56 19.98
N TYR A 169 21.16 7.58 19.52
CA TYR A 169 20.46 7.60 18.24
C TYR A 169 20.46 9.02 17.68
N ASP A 170 20.26 9.14 16.37
CA ASP A 170 20.08 10.44 15.71
C ASP A 170 18.58 10.73 15.53
N PRO A 171 18.02 11.77 16.18
CA PRO A 171 16.59 12.07 16.11
C PRO A 171 16.12 12.47 14.70
N ILE A 172 17.02 12.84 13.79
CA ILE A 172 16.67 13.24 12.42
C ILE A 172 16.52 12.01 11.51
N THR A 173 17.43 11.05 11.64
CA THR A 173 17.52 9.90 10.72
C THR A 173 16.94 8.61 11.28
N THR A 174 16.66 8.54 12.60
CA THR A 174 16.13 7.33 13.24
C THR A 174 14.64 7.17 12.94
N ASN A 175 14.34 6.30 11.98
CA ASN A 175 12.98 5.85 11.68
C ASN A 175 12.57 4.66 12.57
N LYS A 176 11.34 4.18 12.40
CA LYS A 176 10.76 3.09 13.19
C LYS A 176 11.55 1.78 13.09
N ARG A 177 12.09 1.43 11.92
CA ARG A 177 12.91 0.23 11.71
C ARG A 177 14.24 0.35 12.45
N ILE A 178 14.97 1.45 12.24
CA ILE A 178 16.26 1.70 12.88
C ILE A 178 16.11 1.71 14.41
N ALA A 179 15.05 2.34 14.94
CA ALA A 179 14.77 2.30 16.37
C ALA A 179 14.57 0.87 16.89
N ASN A 180 13.86 0.01 16.16
CA ASN A 180 13.70 -1.39 16.52
C ASN A 180 15.04 -2.15 16.49
N GLU A 181 15.88 -1.94 15.48
CA GLU A 181 17.20 -2.57 15.39
C GLU A 181 18.08 -2.19 16.60
N LEU A 182 18.06 -0.91 17.01
CA LEU A 182 18.77 -0.45 18.20
C LEU A 182 18.23 -1.11 19.48
N ILE A 183 16.90 -1.19 19.63
CA ILE A 183 16.24 -1.79 20.80
C ILE A 183 16.59 -3.29 20.92
N LEU A 184 16.45 -4.03 19.82
CA LEU A 184 16.69 -5.47 19.79
C LEU A 184 18.18 -5.79 19.92
N GLY A 185 19.06 -5.03 19.26
CA GLY A 185 20.50 -5.19 19.35
C GLY A 185 21.08 -4.92 20.74
N ASN A 186 20.34 -4.20 21.60
CA ASN A 186 20.70 -3.93 22.98
C ASN A 186 19.89 -4.77 24.00
N HIS A 187 19.12 -5.79 23.54
CA HIS A 187 18.35 -6.70 24.41
C HIS A 187 17.41 -5.99 25.39
N LEU A 188 16.72 -4.94 24.94
CA LEU A 188 15.81 -4.15 25.77
C LEU A 188 14.37 -4.73 25.83
N VAL A 189 14.14 -5.89 25.22
CA VAL A 189 12.85 -6.60 25.12
C VAL A 189 13.08 -8.08 25.42
#